data_AF-A0A964KCX4-F1
#
_entry.id   AF-A0A964KCX4-F1
#
_cell.length_a   1.000
_cell.length_b   1.000
_cell.length_c   1.000
_cell.angle_alpha   90.00
_cell.angle_beta   90.00
_cell.angle_gamma   90.00
#
_symmetry.space_group_name_H-M   'P 1'
#
loop_
_entity.id
_entity.type
_entity.pdbx_description
1 polymer ?
#
loop_
_entity_poly.entity_id
_entity_poly.type
_entity_poly.pdbx_seq_one_letter_code
_entity_poly.pdbx_strand_id
1 'polypeptide(L)'
;MKTLPLAIALCLPLVAAGSVTSALADENTCSEMTSEAAIAIPAPLGKWAQVLCTPQGQVITGKDGWVWFDPEERAFVAISSRISGEVDPASMGGGNISYFTKIEAVRASGEDFDKAYEAYHAGFDPRDGKPAGYRLDVTTMNGKSMSMYVFDYISYGWAIMCRDGECNTQSRFLIMNTAEGVKPLPPAI
;
A
#
# COMPACT_ATOMS: atom_id res chain seq x y z
N MET A 1 -15.77 -61.48 -46.53
CA MET A 1 -16.90 -60.53 -46.36
C MET A 1 -17.17 -60.41 -44.87
N LYS A 2 -17.08 -59.30 -44.14
CA LYS A 2 -16.93 -57.86 -44.42
C LYS A 2 -16.05 -57.29 -43.29
N THR A 3 -15.08 -56.43 -43.61
CA THR A 3 -14.30 -55.65 -42.65
C THR A 3 -15.10 -54.40 -42.26
N LEU A 4 -15.27 -54.15 -40.95
CA LEU A 4 -15.86 -52.93 -40.41
C LEU A 4 -14.74 -51.93 -40.07
N PRO A 5 -14.79 -50.66 -40.52
CA PRO A 5 -13.84 -49.65 -40.05
C PRO A 5 -14.32 -49.01 -38.75
N LEU A 6 -13.48 -49.06 -37.73
CA LEU A 6 -13.62 -48.39 -36.45
C LEU A 6 -13.19 -46.92 -36.61
N ALA A 7 -14.15 -45.99 -36.72
CA ALA A 7 -13.87 -44.57 -36.75
C ALA A 7 -13.69 -44.05 -35.31
N ILE A 8 -12.45 -43.76 -34.94
CA ILE A 8 -12.09 -43.10 -33.68
C ILE A 8 -12.32 -41.60 -33.86
N ALA A 9 -13.39 -41.08 -33.27
CA ALA A 9 -13.62 -39.63 -33.17
C ALA A 9 -12.76 -39.05 -32.04
N LEU A 10 -11.68 -38.36 -32.39
CA LEU A 10 -10.90 -37.55 -31.46
C LEU A 10 -11.73 -36.32 -31.04
N CYS A 11 -12.26 -36.33 -29.82
CA CYS A 11 -12.70 -35.11 -29.14
C CYS A 11 -11.45 -34.37 -28.62
N LEU A 12 -11.07 -33.29 -29.30
CA LEU A 12 -10.09 -32.33 -28.79
C LEU A 12 -10.77 -31.42 -27.74
N PRO A 13 -10.25 -31.33 -26.50
CA PRO A 13 -10.71 -30.34 -25.54
C PRO A 13 -10.22 -28.95 -25.96
N LEU A 14 -11.17 -28.06 -26.25
CA LEU A 14 -10.94 -26.63 -26.46
C LEU A 14 -10.57 -26.00 -25.10
N VAL A 15 -9.28 -25.93 -24.79
CA VAL A 15 -8.79 -25.19 -23.61
C VAL A 15 -8.88 -23.70 -23.95
N ALA A 16 -9.96 -23.06 -23.54
CA ALA A 16 -10.09 -21.61 -23.56
C ALA A 16 -9.06 -21.02 -22.57
N ALA A 17 -7.97 -20.47 -23.11
CA ALA A 17 -7.06 -19.62 -22.35
C ALA A 17 -7.81 -18.35 -21.98
N GLY A 18 -8.46 -18.35 -20.81
CA GLY A 18 -8.98 -17.15 -20.19
C GLY A 18 -7.80 -16.29 -19.76
N SER A 19 -7.48 -15.28 -20.56
CA SER A 19 -6.58 -14.21 -20.14
C SER A 19 -7.20 -13.53 -18.92
N VAL A 20 -6.64 -13.79 -17.74
CA VAL A 20 -6.91 -13.01 -16.53
C VAL A 20 -6.22 -11.68 -16.75
N THR A 21 -6.95 -10.71 -17.30
CA THR A 21 -6.48 -9.34 -17.40
C THR A 21 -6.54 -8.76 -16.00
N SER A 22 -5.40 -8.72 -15.30
CA SER A 22 -5.23 -7.91 -14.11
C SER A 22 -5.46 -6.45 -14.53
N ALA A 23 -6.65 -5.92 -14.26
CA ALA A 23 -6.95 -4.52 -14.50
C ALA A 23 -6.11 -3.70 -13.53
N LEU A 24 -4.94 -3.26 -13.99
CA LEU A 24 -4.18 -2.21 -13.34
C LEU A 24 -5.04 -0.94 -13.42
N ALA A 25 -5.33 -0.36 -12.26
CA ALA A 25 -6.16 0.83 -12.13
C ALA A 25 -5.51 2.00 -12.90
N ASP A 26 -6.26 2.55 -13.85
CA ASP A 26 -5.87 3.68 -14.68
C ASP A 26 -5.81 4.96 -13.81
N GLU A 27 -4.80 5.83 -13.99
CA GLU A 27 -4.58 7.07 -13.21
C GLU A 27 -5.81 8.02 -13.26
N ASN A 28 -6.73 7.82 -14.21
CA ASN A 28 -8.00 8.56 -14.33
C ASN A 28 -9.16 8.04 -13.46
N THR A 29 -8.99 6.97 -12.67
CA THR A 29 -10.11 6.35 -11.92
C THR A 29 -10.65 7.17 -10.74
N CYS A 30 -10.01 8.27 -10.36
CA CYS A 30 -10.51 9.15 -9.30
C CYS A 30 -11.38 10.31 -9.80
N SER A 31 -11.68 10.40 -11.10
CA SER A 31 -12.42 11.53 -11.69
C SER A 31 -13.87 11.68 -11.20
N GLU A 32 -14.46 10.61 -10.66
CA GLU A 32 -15.83 10.60 -10.14
C GLU A 32 -15.91 10.83 -8.62
N MET A 33 -14.77 11.12 -7.98
CA MET A 33 -14.72 11.36 -6.54
C MET A 33 -15.28 12.72 -6.18
N THR A 34 -15.82 12.84 -4.96
CA THR A 34 -16.28 14.13 -4.44
C THR A 34 -15.12 15.13 -4.40
N SER A 35 -15.43 16.43 -4.50
CA SER A 35 -14.42 17.49 -4.43
C SER A 35 -13.66 17.56 -3.09
N GLU A 36 -14.11 16.80 -2.09
CA GLU A 36 -13.49 16.68 -0.77
C GLU A 36 -12.41 15.59 -0.72
N ALA A 37 -12.33 14.71 -1.72
CA ALA A 37 -11.37 13.62 -1.74
C ALA A 37 -9.94 14.12 -2.02
N ALA A 38 -9.01 13.72 -1.17
CA ALA A 38 -7.58 13.89 -1.42
C ALA A 38 -7.13 12.85 -2.46
N ILE A 39 -6.62 13.33 -3.59
CA ILE A 39 -6.28 12.48 -4.76
C ILE A 39 -4.77 12.33 -5.00
N ALA A 40 -3.93 12.95 -4.17
CA ALA A 40 -2.49 12.93 -4.36
C ALA A 40 -1.76 12.80 -3.03
N ILE A 41 -0.59 12.15 -3.06
CA ILE A 41 0.34 12.13 -1.94
C ILE A 41 1.28 13.33 -2.07
N PRO A 42 1.33 14.25 -1.08
CA PRO A 42 2.24 15.39 -1.14
C PRO A 42 3.72 14.98 -1.11
N ALA A 43 4.58 15.89 -1.56
CA ALA A 43 6.01 15.76 -1.36
C ALA A 43 6.35 15.73 0.14
N PRO A 44 7.42 15.01 0.55
CA PRO A 44 8.33 14.22 -0.28
C PRO A 44 7.86 12.79 -0.53
N LEU A 45 6.75 12.35 0.08
CA LEU A 45 6.29 10.96 0.03
C LEU A 45 5.68 10.57 -1.33
N GLY A 46 5.18 11.54 -2.10
CA GLY A 46 4.64 11.29 -3.45
C GLY A 46 5.64 10.71 -4.47
N LYS A 47 6.93 10.60 -4.14
CA LYS A 47 7.91 9.85 -4.95
C LYS A 47 7.81 8.33 -4.76
N TRP A 48 7.30 7.87 -3.61
CA TRP A 48 7.22 6.46 -3.22
C TRP A 48 5.79 5.92 -3.20
N ALA A 49 4.82 6.82 -3.12
CA ALA A 49 3.45 6.51 -2.79
C ALA A 49 2.49 7.20 -3.76
N GLN A 50 1.34 6.59 -3.97
CA GLN A 50 0.24 7.16 -4.73
C GLN A 50 -1.10 6.80 -4.11
N VAL A 51 -2.13 7.56 -4.48
CA VAL A 51 -3.53 7.23 -4.20
C VAL A 51 -4.09 6.53 -5.43
N LEU A 52 -4.68 5.36 -5.26
CA LEU A 52 -5.46 4.69 -6.30
C LEU A 52 -6.93 4.66 -5.90
N CYS A 53 -7.81 4.81 -6.88
CA CYS A 53 -9.25 4.64 -6.69
C CYS A 53 -9.66 3.23 -7.11
N THR A 54 -10.37 2.54 -6.22
CA THR A 54 -10.94 1.21 -6.47
C THR A 54 -12.47 1.29 -6.39
N PRO A 55 -13.21 0.29 -6.89
CA PRO A 55 -14.65 0.22 -6.70
C PRO A 55 -15.10 0.25 -5.22
N GLN A 56 -14.18 -0.02 -4.30
CA GLN A 56 -14.45 -0.07 -2.86
C GLN A 56 -14.05 1.23 -2.15
N GLY A 57 -13.23 2.08 -2.77
CA GLY A 57 -12.69 3.27 -2.14
C GLY A 57 -11.25 3.56 -2.53
N GLN A 58 -10.70 4.61 -1.92
CA GLN A 58 -9.29 4.97 -2.10
C GLN A 58 -8.38 4.03 -1.33
N VAL A 59 -7.23 3.76 -1.92
CA VAL A 59 -6.10 3.08 -1.28
C VAL A 59 -4.83 3.89 -1.49
N ILE A 60 -3.97 3.94 -0.47
CA ILE A 60 -2.61 4.45 -0.59
C ILE A 60 -1.68 3.26 -0.73
N THR A 61 -0.85 3.26 -1.76
CA THR A 61 0.10 2.18 -2.04
C THR A 61 1.35 2.70 -2.74
N GLY A 62 2.27 1.81 -3.10
CA GLY A 62 3.47 2.13 -3.85
C GLY A 62 3.17 2.81 -5.18
N LYS A 63 3.91 3.87 -5.51
CA LYS A 63 3.91 4.49 -6.83
C LYS A 63 4.65 3.61 -7.84
N ASP A 64 4.44 3.79 -9.15
CA ASP A 64 5.18 3.11 -10.20
C ASP A 64 6.69 2.97 -9.91
N GLY A 65 7.17 1.73 -10.03
CA GLY A 65 8.54 1.37 -9.69
C GLY A 65 8.78 1.15 -8.19
N TRP A 66 7.83 1.45 -7.32
CA TRP A 66 7.91 1.24 -5.86
C TRP A 66 6.91 0.21 -5.37
N VAL A 67 7.38 -0.66 -4.48
CA VAL A 67 6.59 -1.72 -3.86
C VAL A 67 6.59 -1.52 -2.35
N TRP A 68 5.41 -1.67 -1.75
CA TRP A 68 5.24 -1.77 -0.32
C TRP A 68 4.96 -3.22 0.05
N PHE A 69 5.79 -3.81 0.88
CA PHE A 69 5.77 -5.25 1.16
C PHE A 69 5.87 -5.52 2.66
N ASP A 70 4.91 -6.27 3.17
CA ASP A 70 4.93 -6.80 4.53
C ASP A 70 5.72 -8.12 4.52
N PRO A 71 6.90 -8.17 5.17
CA PRO A 71 7.72 -9.38 5.21
C PRO A 71 7.17 -10.47 6.13
N GLU A 72 6.36 -10.11 7.14
CA GLU A 72 5.77 -11.05 8.09
C GLU A 72 4.61 -11.79 7.41
N GLU A 73 3.71 -11.06 6.77
CA GLU A 73 2.54 -11.60 6.05
C GLU A 73 2.86 -12.05 4.61
N ARG A 74 4.06 -11.71 4.10
CA ARG A 74 4.50 -11.96 2.71
C ARG A 74 3.52 -11.39 1.68
N ALA A 75 3.01 -10.19 1.93
CA ALA A 75 1.94 -9.58 1.16
C ALA A 75 2.30 -8.16 0.73
N PHE A 76 1.69 -7.69 -0.36
CA PHE A 76 1.75 -6.27 -0.72
C PHE A 76 0.86 -5.45 0.21
N VAL A 77 1.34 -4.27 0.57
CA VAL A 77 0.63 -3.35 1.45
C VAL A 77 -0.15 -2.32 0.64
N ALA A 78 -1.42 -2.18 0.99
CA ALA A 78 -2.27 -1.08 0.56
C ALA A 78 -3.05 -0.57 1.77
N ILE A 79 -2.96 0.73 2.04
CA ILE A 79 -3.65 1.37 3.15
C ILE A 79 -5.01 1.84 2.62
N SER A 80 -6.06 1.14 3.03
CA SER A 80 -7.42 1.46 2.61
C SER A 80 -7.99 2.63 3.39
N SER A 81 -8.78 3.47 2.72
CA SER A 81 -9.61 4.47 3.40
C SER A 81 -10.73 3.84 4.22
N ARG A 82 -11.04 2.55 3.97
CA ARG A 82 -11.89 1.73 4.84
C ARG A 82 -11.05 1.14 5.96
N ILE A 83 -11.23 1.65 7.17
CA ILE A 83 -10.57 1.08 8.35
C ILE A 83 -11.33 -0.21 8.75
N SER A 84 -10.60 -1.32 8.86
CA SER A 84 -11.17 -2.65 9.17
C SER A 84 -12.04 -2.64 10.43
N GLY A 85 -13.24 -3.23 10.34
CA GLY A 85 -14.23 -3.28 11.43
C GLY A 85 -15.45 -2.37 11.20
N GLU A 86 -15.39 -1.48 10.20
CA GLU A 86 -16.53 -0.68 9.79
C GLU A 86 -17.41 -1.47 8.81
N VAL A 87 -18.57 -1.92 9.30
CA VAL A 87 -19.74 -2.22 8.47
C VAL A 87 -20.59 -0.97 8.51
N ASP A 88 -20.50 -0.13 7.48
CA ASP A 88 -21.43 0.99 7.33
C ASP A 88 -22.81 0.39 6.91
N PRO A 89 -23.88 0.52 7.71
CA PRO A 89 -25.20 0.04 7.31
C PRO A 89 -25.70 0.68 6.00
N ALA A 90 -25.24 1.90 5.66
CA ALA A 90 -25.54 2.55 4.38
C ALA A 90 -24.75 1.93 3.21
N SER A 91 -23.63 1.25 3.46
CA SER A 91 -22.87 0.52 2.43
C SER A 91 -23.54 -0.76 1.94
N MET A 92 -24.63 -1.21 2.58
CA MET A 92 -25.43 -2.34 2.13
C MET A 92 -26.53 -1.97 1.11
N GLY A 93 -26.77 -0.67 0.87
CA GLY A 93 -27.88 -0.19 0.03
C GLY A 93 -27.49 0.58 -1.23
N GLY A 94 -26.23 1.00 -1.37
CA GLY A 94 -25.75 1.66 -2.58
C GLY A 94 -24.47 2.46 -2.37
N GLY A 95 -23.44 2.18 -3.16
CA GLY A 95 -22.52 3.17 -3.71
C GLY A 95 -21.62 4.02 -2.78
N ASN A 96 -21.56 3.81 -1.46
CA ASN A 96 -20.66 4.62 -0.61
C ASN A 96 -19.19 4.24 -0.84
N ILE A 97 -18.55 4.95 -1.76
CA ILE A 97 -17.11 4.90 -2.01
C ILE A 97 -16.41 5.58 -0.83
N SER A 98 -15.51 4.86 -0.16
CA SER A 98 -14.72 5.41 0.95
C SER A 98 -13.54 6.21 0.41
N TYR A 99 -13.18 7.31 1.07
CA TYR A 99 -12.06 8.17 0.64
C TYR A 99 -11.33 8.84 1.79
N PHE A 100 -10.13 9.32 1.48
CA PHE A 100 -9.36 10.22 2.33
C PHE A 100 -9.81 11.65 2.09
N THR A 101 -10.18 12.37 3.14
CA THR A 101 -10.47 13.81 3.09
C THR A 101 -9.19 14.63 3.28
N LYS A 102 -8.14 14.02 3.85
CA LYS A 102 -6.88 14.69 4.15
C LYS A 102 -5.72 13.73 4.00
N ILE A 103 -4.65 14.20 3.35
CA ILE A 103 -3.36 13.53 3.25
C ILE A 103 -2.28 14.60 3.41
N GLU A 104 -1.51 14.53 4.49
CA GLU A 104 -0.41 15.45 4.77
C GLU A 104 0.90 14.67 4.95
N ALA A 105 1.94 15.12 4.26
CA ALA A 105 3.28 14.56 4.39
C ALA A 105 4.22 15.64 4.93
N VAL A 106 4.92 15.34 6.02
CA VAL A 106 5.90 16.26 6.63
C VAL A 106 7.19 15.53 6.96
N ARG A 107 8.30 16.26 7.01
CA ARG A 107 9.53 15.73 7.60
C ARG A 107 9.32 15.50 9.09
N ALA A 108 9.66 14.31 9.57
CA ALA A 108 9.53 13.94 10.97
C ALA A 108 10.85 14.15 11.72
N SER A 109 10.76 14.66 12.94
CA SER A 109 11.88 14.89 13.85
C SER A 109 11.36 15.08 15.28
N GLY A 110 12.24 14.97 16.28
CA GLY A 110 11.88 15.18 17.69
C GLY A 110 11.21 13.97 18.31
N GLU A 111 10.60 14.18 19.48
CA GLU A 111 10.16 13.10 20.38
C GLU A 111 9.20 12.10 19.73
N ASP A 112 8.23 12.55 18.94
CA ASP A 112 7.27 11.66 18.27
C ASP A 112 7.95 10.76 17.23
N PHE A 113 8.93 11.31 16.49
CA PHE A 113 9.72 10.53 15.54
C PHE A 113 10.64 9.56 16.27
N ASP A 114 11.20 9.97 17.40
CA ASP A 114 12.08 9.13 18.21
C ASP A 114 11.32 7.91 18.75
N LYS A 115 10.12 8.10 19.29
CA LYS A 115 9.22 7.02 19.73
C LYS A 115 8.83 6.08 18.58
N ALA A 116 8.47 6.63 17.43
CA ALA A 116 8.12 5.83 16.26
C ALA A 116 9.32 5.00 15.76
N TYR A 117 10.52 5.60 15.75
CA TYR A 117 11.75 4.90 15.39
C TYR A 117 12.10 3.79 16.38
N GLU A 118 12.00 4.05 17.68
CA GLU A 118 12.21 3.03 18.71
C GLU A 118 11.24 1.85 18.55
N ALA A 119 9.96 2.12 18.33
CA ALA A 119 8.95 1.09 18.08
C ALA A 119 9.26 0.28 16.80
N TYR A 120 9.64 0.96 15.71
CA TYR A 120 10.05 0.30 14.48
C TYR A 120 11.26 -0.61 14.71
N HIS A 121 12.28 -0.09 15.37
CA HIS A 121 13.59 -0.70 15.52
C HIS A 121 13.63 -1.77 16.63
N ALA A 122 12.54 -1.92 17.39
CA ALA A 122 12.38 -2.99 18.36
C ALA A 122 12.53 -4.37 17.68
N GLY A 123 13.60 -5.09 18.04
CA GLY A 123 13.94 -6.39 17.48
C GLY A 123 14.86 -6.36 16.25
N PHE A 124 15.33 -5.19 15.80
CA PHE A 124 16.35 -5.03 14.76
C PHE A 124 17.76 -4.82 15.35
N ASP A 125 18.79 -5.00 14.51
CA ASP A 125 20.20 -4.84 14.89
C ASP A 125 20.52 -3.36 15.20
N PRO A 126 20.94 -3.01 16.43
CA PRO A 126 21.13 -1.63 16.86
C PRO A 126 22.25 -0.87 16.13
N ARG A 127 23.00 -1.53 15.24
CA ARG A 127 24.14 -0.94 14.53
C ARG A 127 23.73 -0.06 13.34
N ASP A 128 22.47 -0.07 12.93
CA ASP A 128 21.99 0.77 11.85
C ASP A 128 21.82 2.22 12.30
N GLY A 129 22.38 3.13 11.52
CA GLY A 129 22.23 4.57 11.75
C GLY A 129 20.76 4.99 11.60
N LYS A 130 20.33 5.93 12.45
CA LYS A 130 18.97 6.48 12.40
C LYS A 130 18.76 7.27 11.09
N PRO A 131 17.82 6.87 10.22
CA PRO A 131 17.60 7.50 8.93
C PRO A 131 16.85 8.82 9.06
N ALA A 132 16.73 9.54 7.93
CA ALA A 132 15.76 10.61 7.83
C ALA A 132 14.33 10.04 7.94
N GLY A 133 13.43 10.82 8.54
CA GLY A 133 12.05 10.43 8.77
C GLY A 133 11.05 11.33 8.08
N TYR A 134 9.91 10.75 7.71
CA TYR A 134 8.73 11.47 7.25
C TYR A 134 7.50 10.92 7.97
N ARG A 135 6.52 11.79 8.22
CA ARG A 135 5.21 11.41 8.74
C ARG A 135 4.16 11.67 7.66
N LEU A 136 3.34 10.65 7.41
CA LEU A 136 2.13 10.74 6.60
C LEU A 136 0.93 10.70 7.54
N ASP A 137 0.18 11.79 7.62
CA ASP A 137 -1.07 11.86 8.34
C ASP A 137 -2.22 11.74 7.34
N VAL A 138 -3.16 10.83 7.59
CA VAL A 138 -4.35 10.67 6.74
C VAL A 138 -5.62 10.75 7.57
N THR A 139 -6.65 11.34 6.99
CA THR A 139 -8.01 11.38 7.55
C THR A 139 -8.99 10.85 6.53
N THR A 140 -9.89 9.97 6.98
CA THR A 140 -10.95 9.38 6.16
C THR A 140 -12.21 10.26 6.18
N MET A 141 -13.15 10.01 5.26
CA MET A 141 -14.45 10.69 5.22
C MET A 141 -15.25 10.58 6.53
N ASN A 142 -15.00 9.54 7.34
CA ASN A 142 -15.66 9.34 8.64
C ASN A 142 -14.92 10.08 9.80
N GLY A 143 -13.94 10.93 9.48
CA GLY A 143 -13.15 11.67 10.46
C GLY A 143 -12.13 10.83 11.22
N LYS A 144 -11.95 9.55 10.87
CA LYS A 144 -10.91 8.70 11.45
C LYS A 144 -9.55 9.10 10.90
N SER A 145 -8.58 9.22 11.79
CA SER A 145 -7.21 9.57 11.44
C SER A 145 -6.24 8.46 11.79
N MET A 146 -5.15 8.41 11.04
CA MET A 146 -4.00 7.58 11.38
C MET A 146 -2.73 8.25 10.86
N SER A 147 -1.61 7.93 11.49
CA SER A 147 -0.30 8.38 11.05
C SER A 147 0.53 7.19 10.61
N MET A 148 1.41 7.42 9.65
CA MET A 148 2.42 6.46 9.23
C MET A 148 3.76 7.16 9.26
N TYR A 149 4.75 6.56 9.89
CA TYR A 149 6.13 7.04 9.85
C TYR A 149 6.89 6.25 8.81
N VAL A 150 7.63 6.97 7.96
CA VAL A 150 8.48 6.43 6.90
C VAL A 150 9.93 6.76 7.24
N PHE A 151 10.78 5.75 7.23
CA PHE A 151 12.22 5.80 7.52
C PHE A 151 13.00 5.65 6.21
N ASP A 152 13.64 6.73 5.75
CA ASP A 152 14.31 6.82 4.45
C ASP A 152 15.79 6.39 4.54
N TYR A 153 16.04 5.17 4.07
CA TYR A 153 17.36 4.56 3.99
C TYR A 153 18.01 4.75 2.61
N ILE A 154 17.65 5.82 1.89
CA ILE A 154 18.16 6.26 0.60
C ILE A 154 17.71 5.38 -0.57
N SER A 155 18.01 4.08 -0.53
CA SER A 155 17.69 3.12 -1.60
C SER A 155 16.45 2.27 -1.33
N TYR A 156 16.03 2.23 -0.07
CA TYR A 156 14.78 1.63 0.39
C TYR A 156 14.28 2.45 1.58
N GLY A 157 13.10 2.11 2.06
CA GLY A 157 12.59 2.64 3.31
C GLY A 157 11.82 1.59 4.09
N TRP A 158 11.53 1.90 5.33
CA TRP A 158 10.57 1.16 6.13
C TRP A 158 9.46 2.09 6.55
N ALA A 159 8.29 1.52 6.84
CA ALA A 159 7.20 2.26 7.43
C ALA A 159 6.56 1.50 8.58
N ILE A 160 5.94 2.25 9.49
CA ILE A 160 5.14 1.74 10.60
C ILE A 160 3.89 2.60 10.75
N MET A 161 2.74 1.98 11.01
CA MET A 161 1.48 2.67 11.28
C MET A 161 1.36 2.95 12.78
N CYS A 162 0.91 4.16 13.10
CA CYS A 162 0.64 4.61 14.46
C CYS A 162 -0.76 5.22 14.56
N ARG A 163 -1.43 4.95 15.66
CA ARG A 163 -2.76 5.48 15.97
C ARG A 163 -2.73 6.05 17.38
N ASP A 164 -3.25 7.26 17.55
CA ASP A 164 -3.32 7.94 18.85
C ASP A 164 -1.96 8.03 19.57
N GLY A 165 -0.87 8.15 18.79
CA GLY A 165 0.51 8.21 19.29
C GLY A 165 1.16 6.85 19.55
N GLU A 166 0.42 5.74 19.44
CA GLU A 166 0.92 4.39 19.66
C GLU A 166 1.20 3.69 18.32
N CYS A 167 2.40 3.15 18.16
CA CYS A 167 2.83 2.47 16.93
C CYS A 167 2.67 0.96 17.03
N ASN A 168 2.04 0.36 16.02
CA ASN A 168 1.85 -1.08 15.94
C ASN A 168 3.08 -1.74 15.29
N THR A 169 3.87 -2.48 16.05
CA THR A 169 5.06 -3.17 15.53
C THR A 169 4.75 -4.25 14.49
N GLN A 170 3.52 -4.77 14.45
CA GLN A 170 3.06 -5.71 13.41
C GLN A 170 2.63 -5.00 12.12
N SER A 171 2.59 -3.66 12.11
CA SER A 171 2.27 -2.88 10.90
C SER A 171 3.51 -2.43 10.13
N ARG A 172 4.67 -3.04 10.42
CA ARG A 172 5.93 -2.69 9.79
C ARG A 172 5.97 -3.26 8.38
N PHE A 173 6.31 -2.42 7.40
CA PHE A 173 6.48 -2.87 6.04
C PHE A 173 7.64 -2.16 5.34
N LEU A 174 8.18 -2.84 4.34
CA LEU A 174 9.31 -2.41 3.56
C LEU A 174 8.83 -1.64 2.32
N ILE A 175 9.51 -0.56 1.99
CA ILE A 175 9.30 0.27 0.79
C ILE A 175 10.54 0.10 -0.09
N MET A 176 10.39 -0.51 -1.26
CA MET A 176 11.53 -0.77 -2.16
C MET A 176 11.28 -0.24 -3.55
N ASN A 177 12.33 0.22 -4.20
CA ASN A 177 12.34 0.42 -5.63
C ASN A 177 12.57 -0.93 -6.32
N THR A 178 11.80 -1.21 -7.36
CA THR A 178 11.86 -2.46 -8.16
C THR A 178 12.81 -2.36 -9.34
N ALA A 179 13.16 -1.14 -9.76
CA ALA A 179 14.13 -0.88 -10.83
C ALA A 179 15.57 -0.74 -10.29
N GLU A 180 15.74 -0.38 -9.01
CA GLU A 180 17.04 -0.26 -8.37
C GLU A 180 17.25 -1.37 -7.34
N GLY A 181 18.41 -2.04 -7.39
CA GLY A 181 18.81 -2.96 -6.33
C GLY A 181 19.05 -2.23 -5.00
N VAL A 182 18.84 -2.94 -3.88
CA VAL A 182 19.13 -2.42 -2.53
C VAL A 182 20.60 -2.02 -2.44
N LYS A 183 20.88 -0.76 -2.12
CA LYS A 183 22.24 -0.27 -1.88
C LYS A 183 22.53 -0.35 -0.38
N PRO A 184 23.75 -0.75 0.03
CA PRO A 184 24.13 -0.76 1.44
C PRO A 184 23.95 0.61 2.06
N LEU A 185 23.54 0.63 3.34
CA LEU A 185 23.51 1.86 4.11
C LEU A 185 24.91 2.46 4.21
N PRO A 186 25.06 3.79 4.15
CA PRO A 186 26.28 4.41 4.61
C PRO A 186 26.49 4.04 6.09
N PRO A 187 27.75 3.85 6.54
CA PRO A 187 28.04 3.53 7.93
C PRO A 187 27.48 4.60 8.86
N ALA A 188 27.05 4.18 10.07
CA ALA A 188 26.60 5.11 11.10
C ALA A 188 27.69 6.16 11.37
N ILE A 189 27.28 7.45 11.41
CA ILE A 189 28.15 8.58 11.73
C ILE A 189 28.34 8.67 13.23
#